data_AF-A0A2R6EF99-F1
#
_entry.id   AF-A0A2R6EF99-F1
#
_cell.length_a   1.000
_cell.length_b   1.000
_cell.length_c   1.000
_cell.angle_alpha   90.00
_cell.angle_beta   90.00
_cell.angle_gamma   90.00
#
_symmetry.space_group_name_H-M   'P 1'
#
loop_
_entity.id
_entity.type
_entity.pdbx_description
1 polymer ?
#
loop_
_entity_poly.entity_id
_entity_poly.type
_entity_poly.pdbx_seq_one_letter_code
_entity_poly.pdbx_strand_id
1 'polypeptide(L)'
;MFRSRLYWNRHYTQKLADWPSWTERAVNPVMRGLGRENHDPDLVAAWKRGETGFPMVDAAMRALVETGYLNFRMRALVATFFVYVLGEWWRRGADFMYWHLVDADAAINYTQWQSQCNLTGVHPVRVYDPAKQAREHDSDGAFVREHVPELAPLPDEHLARPEKAPLAVQAEAGVRVGEDYPYPVVDYERRAAAARERFARLDDRAREALSDPRVRRRGSFSQRGGDRTEEDAGPEEDPNGGQTSLDEF
;
A
#
# COMPACT_ATOMS: atom_id res chain seq x y z
N MET A 1 -19.03 14.46 -3.11
CA MET A 1 -17.79 13.66 -3.30
C MET A 1 -16.61 14.45 -3.89
N PHE A 2 -16.74 15.21 -4.99
CA PHE A 2 -15.57 15.93 -5.56
C PHE A 2 -15.02 17.06 -4.66
N ARG A 3 -15.91 17.92 -4.12
CA ARG A 3 -15.49 19.04 -3.25
C ARG A 3 -14.68 18.60 -2.03
N SER A 4 -15.05 17.48 -1.40
CA SER A 4 -14.29 16.97 -0.25
C SER A 4 -12.87 16.57 -0.65
N ARG A 5 -12.64 16.02 -1.85
CA ARG A 5 -11.30 15.70 -2.36
C ARG A 5 -10.41 16.95 -2.55
N LEU A 6 -10.99 18.09 -2.93
CA LEU A 6 -10.25 19.35 -2.98
C LEU A 6 -9.82 19.82 -1.58
N TYR A 7 -10.69 19.68 -0.57
CA TYR A 7 -10.31 19.96 0.82
C TYR A 7 -9.23 19.00 1.32
N TRP A 8 -9.31 17.71 0.99
CA TRP A 8 -8.26 16.74 1.32
C TRP A 8 -6.90 17.12 0.72
N ASN A 9 -6.87 17.54 -0.55
CA ASN A 9 -5.65 18.02 -1.18
C ASN A 9 -5.04 19.20 -0.40
N ARG A 10 -5.84 20.24 -0.10
CA ARG A 10 -5.39 21.40 0.68
C ARG A 10 -4.97 21.07 2.11
N HIS A 11 -5.69 20.16 2.76
CA HIS A 11 -5.39 19.70 4.12
C HIS A 11 -3.99 19.12 4.21
N TYR A 12 -3.58 18.29 3.23
CA TYR A 12 -2.25 17.72 3.22
C TYR A 12 -1.17 18.76 2.98
N THR A 13 -1.37 19.69 2.03
CA THR A 13 -0.44 20.81 1.81
C THR A 13 -0.22 21.62 3.10
N GLN A 14 -1.29 22.00 3.79
CA GLN A 14 -1.20 22.73 5.06
C GLN A 14 -0.44 21.92 6.12
N LYS A 15 -0.76 20.63 6.24
CA LYS A 15 -0.10 19.71 7.18
C LYS A 15 1.40 19.62 6.95
N LEU A 16 1.86 19.56 5.69
CA LEU A 16 3.28 19.53 5.39
C LEU A 16 3.96 20.87 5.70
N ALA A 17 3.28 22.00 5.43
CA ALA A 17 3.78 23.33 5.80
C ALA A 17 3.98 23.49 7.32
N ASP A 18 3.02 23.01 8.11
CA ASP A 18 3.09 23.07 9.58
C ASP A 18 4.13 22.10 10.15
N TRP A 19 4.33 20.95 9.49
CA TRP A 19 5.25 19.89 9.94
C TRP A 19 6.09 19.32 8.79
N PRO A 20 7.16 20.02 8.37
CA PRO A 20 8.00 19.58 7.26
C PRO A 20 8.61 18.18 7.44
N SER A 21 8.82 17.73 8.68
CA SER A 21 9.44 16.42 8.96
C SER A 21 8.58 15.20 8.57
N TRP A 22 7.38 15.40 8.01
CA TRP A 22 6.57 14.32 7.44
C TRP A 22 7.24 13.61 6.25
N THR A 23 8.22 14.23 5.59
CA THR A 23 8.98 13.61 4.50
C THR A 23 10.21 12.84 4.99
N GLU A 24 10.57 12.97 6.28
CA GLU A 24 11.86 12.50 6.80
C GLU A 24 11.72 11.35 7.80
N ARG A 25 10.70 11.44 8.69
CA ARG A 25 10.57 10.53 9.83
C ARG A 25 9.10 10.28 10.17
N ALA A 26 8.86 9.15 10.81
CA ALA A 26 7.54 8.82 11.31
C ALA A 26 7.00 9.91 12.26
N VAL A 27 5.71 10.21 12.11
CA VAL A 27 4.97 11.17 12.94
C VAL A 27 4.99 10.73 14.39
N ASN A 28 4.65 9.47 14.63
CA ASN A 28 4.70 8.89 15.96
C ASN A 28 6.16 8.63 16.36
N PRO A 29 6.65 9.20 17.47
CA PRO A 29 8.02 9.00 17.94
C PRO A 29 8.42 7.54 18.11
N VAL A 30 7.46 6.69 18.53
CA VAL A 30 7.67 5.23 18.71
C VAL A 30 8.01 4.53 17.40
N MET A 31 7.57 5.07 16.27
CA MET A 31 7.72 4.47 14.95
C MET A 31 8.94 5.01 14.15
N ARG A 32 9.66 6.02 14.65
CA ARG A 32 10.69 6.76 13.86
C ARG A 32 11.86 5.92 13.35
N GLY A 33 12.20 4.85 14.06
CA GLY A 33 13.29 3.94 13.70
C GLY A 33 12.84 2.69 12.95
N LEU A 34 11.53 2.47 12.79
CA LEU A 34 11.02 1.17 12.36
C LEU A 34 11.54 0.78 10.97
N GLY A 35 12.33 -0.30 10.92
CA GLY A 35 12.88 -0.86 9.69
C GLY A 35 13.97 -0.01 9.04
N ARG A 36 14.51 1.02 9.72
CA ARG A 36 15.54 1.90 9.14
C ARG A 36 16.87 1.19 8.93
N GLU A 37 17.19 0.29 9.85
CA GLU A 37 18.32 -0.64 9.84
C GLU A 37 18.18 -1.76 8.81
N ASN A 38 16.94 -2.13 8.49
CA ASN A 38 16.69 -3.12 7.44
C ASN A 38 17.03 -2.48 6.11
N HIS A 39 17.85 -3.17 5.32
CA HIS A 39 18.08 -2.82 3.93
C HIS A 39 18.50 -4.07 3.18
N ASP A 40 17.52 -4.76 2.63
CA ASP A 40 17.74 -5.82 1.68
C ASP A 40 17.65 -5.22 0.26
N PRO A 41 18.79 -4.95 -0.40
CA PRO A 41 18.79 -4.29 -1.70
C PRO A 41 18.07 -5.12 -2.76
N ASP A 42 18.09 -6.45 -2.65
CA ASP A 42 17.46 -7.35 -3.63
C ASP A 42 15.94 -7.31 -3.48
N LEU A 43 15.41 -7.33 -2.25
CA LEU A 43 13.96 -7.15 -2.01
C LEU A 43 13.47 -5.78 -2.49
N VAL A 44 14.23 -4.72 -2.22
CA VAL A 44 13.89 -3.37 -2.69
C VAL A 44 13.90 -3.31 -4.21
N ALA A 45 14.88 -3.93 -4.86
CA ALA A 45 14.99 -3.94 -6.30
C ALA A 45 13.87 -4.75 -6.96
N ALA A 46 13.54 -5.93 -6.42
CA ALA A 46 12.41 -6.75 -6.88
C ALA A 46 11.08 -5.98 -6.79
N TRP A 47 10.84 -5.27 -5.68
CA TRP A 47 9.64 -4.44 -5.53
C TRP A 47 9.60 -3.30 -6.55
N LYS A 48 10.72 -2.60 -6.77
CA LYS A 48 10.78 -1.51 -7.75
C LYS A 48 10.55 -1.96 -9.19
N ARG A 49 11.00 -3.17 -9.54
CA ARG A 49 10.84 -3.74 -10.90
C ARG A 49 9.52 -4.49 -11.11
N GLY A 50 8.77 -4.78 -10.05
CA GLY A 50 7.61 -5.66 -10.11
C GLY A 50 8.03 -7.10 -10.45
N GLU A 51 8.99 -7.63 -9.71
CA GLU A 51 9.52 -9.00 -9.80
C GLU A 51 9.49 -9.68 -8.41
N THR A 52 8.48 -9.39 -7.60
CA THR A 52 8.35 -9.92 -6.24
C THR A 52 7.79 -11.33 -6.19
N GLY A 53 7.20 -11.81 -7.29
CA GLY A 53 6.48 -13.08 -7.35
C GLY A 53 5.05 -12.97 -6.81
N PHE A 54 4.54 -11.75 -6.59
CA PHE A 54 3.17 -11.48 -6.15
C PHE A 54 2.43 -10.69 -7.25
N PRO A 55 1.60 -11.35 -8.08
CA PRO A 55 1.15 -10.78 -9.36
C PRO A 55 0.47 -9.43 -9.25
N MET A 56 -0.40 -9.22 -8.26
CA MET A 56 -1.07 -7.93 -8.05
C MET A 56 -0.12 -6.82 -7.57
N VAL A 57 0.94 -7.16 -6.83
CA VAL A 57 1.98 -6.17 -6.46
C VAL A 57 2.84 -5.86 -7.67
N ASP A 58 3.24 -6.89 -8.42
CA ASP A 58 4.11 -6.77 -9.58
C ASP A 58 3.44 -5.96 -10.70
N ALA A 59 2.17 -6.28 -11.00
CA ALA A 59 1.33 -5.51 -11.92
C ALA A 59 1.20 -4.05 -11.49
N ALA A 60 0.91 -3.77 -10.21
CA ALA A 60 0.81 -2.40 -9.71
C ALA A 60 2.14 -1.62 -9.80
N MET A 61 3.26 -2.28 -9.53
CA MET A 61 4.58 -1.62 -9.62
C MET A 61 4.99 -1.35 -11.07
N ARG A 62 4.68 -2.27 -11.99
CA ARG A 62 4.91 -2.07 -13.43
C ARG A 62 3.99 -0.98 -14.00
N ALA A 63 2.69 -1.02 -13.67
CA ALA A 63 1.73 0.02 -14.04
C ALA A 63 2.16 1.41 -13.55
N LEU A 64 2.66 1.52 -12.31
CA LEU A 64 3.19 2.78 -11.78
C LEU A 64 4.34 3.32 -12.63
N VAL A 65 5.29 2.47 -13.02
CA VAL A 65 6.45 2.89 -13.80
C VAL A 65 6.07 3.27 -15.24
N GLU A 66 5.14 2.52 -15.83
CA GLU A 66 4.69 2.70 -17.22
C GLU A 66 3.78 3.93 -17.37
N THR A 67 2.77 4.06 -16.50
CA THR A 67 1.69 5.05 -16.65
C THR A 67 1.84 6.25 -15.74
N GLY A 68 2.62 6.11 -14.66
CA GLY A 68 2.71 7.11 -13.59
C GLY A 68 1.46 7.19 -12.71
N TYR A 69 0.52 6.25 -12.81
CA TYR A 69 -0.71 6.26 -12.03
C TYR A 69 -0.96 4.95 -11.30
N LEU A 70 -1.59 5.06 -10.13
CA LEU A 70 -2.15 3.96 -9.35
C LEU A 70 -3.37 4.47 -8.59
N ASN A 71 -4.40 3.64 -8.45
CA ASN A 71 -5.57 4.01 -7.68
C ASN A 71 -5.24 3.93 -6.18
N PHE A 72 -6.10 4.48 -5.34
CA PHE A 72 -5.83 4.58 -3.91
C PHE A 72 -5.53 3.23 -3.23
N ARG A 73 -6.22 2.16 -3.62
CA ARG A 73 -6.03 0.83 -3.04
C ARG A 73 -4.73 0.19 -3.47
N MET A 74 -4.35 0.33 -4.74
CA MET A 74 -3.06 -0.14 -5.24
C MET A 74 -1.90 0.58 -4.56
N ARG A 75 -2.00 1.90 -4.38
CA ARG A 75 -1.00 2.66 -3.60
C ARG A 75 -0.89 2.13 -2.17
N ALA A 76 -2.01 1.86 -1.50
CA ALA A 76 -2.02 1.28 -0.16
C ALA A 76 -1.44 -0.14 -0.14
N LEU A 77 -1.77 -0.98 -1.12
CA LEU A 77 -1.25 -2.34 -1.28
C LEU A 77 0.27 -2.31 -1.38
N VAL A 78 0.85 -1.58 -2.34
CA VAL A 78 2.30 -1.59 -2.56
C VAL A 78 3.06 -0.96 -1.40
N ALA A 79 2.50 0.08 -0.77
CA ALA A 79 3.12 0.72 0.39
C ALA A 79 3.14 -0.20 1.63
N THR A 80 2.01 -0.85 1.92
CA THR A 80 1.92 -1.77 3.07
C THR A 80 2.69 -3.07 2.83
N PHE A 81 2.73 -3.58 1.59
CA PHE A 81 3.59 -4.70 1.21
C PHE A 81 5.07 -4.36 1.47
N PHE A 82 5.53 -3.19 1.02
CA PHE A 82 6.91 -2.75 1.23
C PHE A 82 7.29 -2.67 2.72
N VAL A 83 6.44 -2.09 3.57
CA VAL A 83 6.76 -1.88 4.99
C VAL A 83 6.52 -3.11 5.86
N TYR A 84 5.45 -3.87 5.59
CA TYR A 84 5.05 -4.99 6.45
C TYR A 84 5.59 -6.33 5.95
N VAL A 85 5.53 -6.57 4.63
CA VAL A 85 5.91 -7.86 4.05
C VAL A 85 7.41 -7.92 3.80
N LEU A 86 7.98 -6.91 3.12
CA LEU A 86 9.42 -6.84 2.91
C LEU A 86 10.16 -6.36 4.17
N GLY A 87 9.49 -5.59 5.03
CA GLY A 87 10.06 -5.11 6.28
C GLY A 87 10.98 -3.91 6.11
N GLU A 88 10.89 -3.21 4.97
CA GLU A 88 11.78 -2.13 4.58
C GLU A 88 11.38 -0.76 5.16
N TRP A 89 12.33 0.18 5.16
CA TRP A 89 12.08 1.53 5.63
C TRP A 89 11.20 2.32 4.65
N TRP A 90 10.01 2.69 5.11
CA TRP A 90 8.94 3.34 4.31
C TRP A 90 9.42 4.45 3.36
N ARG A 91 10.40 5.26 3.78
CA ARG A 91 10.85 6.42 2.98
C ARG A 91 11.46 5.99 1.64
N ARG A 92 12.12 4.83 1.58
CA ARG A 92 12.69 4.31 0.32
C ARG A 92 11.60 4.03 -0.73
N GLY A 93 10.47 3.48 -0.29
CA GLY A 93 9.31 3.24 -1.15
C GLY A 93 8.56 4.53 -1.47
N ALA A 94 8.40 5.43 -0.48
CA ALA A 94 7.77 6.73 -0.67
C ALA A 94 8.51 7.60 -1.69
N ASP A 95 9.84 7.66 -1.61
CA ASP A 95 10.68 8.37 -2.56
C ASP A 95 10.53 7.77 -3.97
N PHE A 96 10.52 6.43 -4.10
CA PHE A 96 10.34 5.77 -5.39
C PHE A 96 8.98 6.09 -6.02
N MET A 97 7.88 5.99 -5.27
CA MET A 97 6.55 6.35 -5.80
C MET A 97 6.48 7.84 -6.15
N TYR A 98 7.05 8.72 -5.33
CA TYR A 98 7.10 10.16 -5.63
C TYR A 98 7.76 10.46 -6.97
N TRP A 99 8.80 9.71 -7.34
CA TRP A 99 9.49 9.89 -8.63
C TRP A 99 8.69 9.44 -9.85
N HIS A 100 7.76 8.50 -9.70
CA HIS A 100 7.02 7.92 -10.83
C HIS A 100 5.59 8.46 -10.94
N LEU A 101 4.99 8.90 -9.85
CA LEU A 101 3.62 9.39 -9.84
C LEU A 101 3.47 10.67 -10.68
N VAL A 102 2.57 10.67 -11.65
CA VAL A 102 2.22 11.86 -12.44
C VAL A 102 1.61 12.97 -11.59
N ASP A 103 0.95 12.58 -10.49
CA ASP A 103 0.31 13.48 -9.54
C ASP A 103 1.18 13.83 -8.32
N ALA A 104 2.48 13.55 -8.38
CA ALA A 104 3.44 13.58 -7.27
C ALA A 104 3.43 14.90 -6.44
N ASP A 105 2.48 14.99 -5.51
CA ASP A 105 2.42 15.99 -4.47
C ASP A 105 3.11 15.43 -3.21
N ALA A 106 4.18 16.11 -2.75
CA ALA A 106 4.98 15.64 -1.62
C ALA A 106 4.16 15.60 -0.31
N ALA A 107 3.21 16.52 -0.17
CA ALA A 107 2.36 16.51 1.00
C ALA A 107 1.44 15.29 1.00
N ILE A 108 0.84 14.94 -0.14
CA ILE A 108 -0.04 13.77 -0.25
C ILE A 108 0.76 12.47 -0.18
N ASN A 109 1.81 12.31 -1.01
CA ASN A 109 2.54 11.04 -1.10
C ASN A 109 3.10 10.61 0.26
N TYR A 110 3.89 11.47 0.90
CA TYR A 110 4.55 11.10 2.15
C TYR A 110 3.54 10.95 3.30
N THR A 111 2.48 11.76 3.34
CA THR A 111 1.45 11.60 4.39
C THR A 111 0.63 10.34 4.22
N GLN A 112 0.32 9.93 2.99
CA GLN A 112 -0.37 8.69 2.70
C GLN A 112 0.50 7.48 3.06
N TRP A 113 1.77 7.46 2.67
CA TRP A 113 2.71 6.41 3.11
C TRP A 113 2.74 6.26 4.63
N GLN A 114 2.85 7.37 5.37
CA GLN A 114 2.82 7.32 6.83
C GLN A 114 1.49 6.84 7.41
N SER A 115 0.37 7.18 6.77
CA SER A 115 -0.96 6.82 7.28
C SER A 115 -1.31 5.37 7.00
N GLN A 116 -1.02 4.87 5.78
CA GLN A 116 -1.25 3.48 5.37
C GLN A 116 -0.33 2.50 6.12
N CYS A 117 0.92 2.90 6.37
CA CYS A 117 1.90 2.09 7.08
C CYS A 117 1.83 2.26 8.62
N ASN A 118 0.76 2.87 9.14
CA ASN A 118 0.53 3.11 10.57
C ASN A 118 1.71 3.77 11.32
N LEU A 119 2.40 4.70 10.66
CA LEU A 119 3.53 5.46 11.24
C LEU A 119 3.04 6.66 12.06
N THR A 120 1.74 6.96 12.00
CA THR A 120 1.07 7.96 12.84
C THR A 120 0.59 7.37 14.17
N GLY A 121 0.38 6.04 14.25
CA GLY A 121 -0.21 5.37 15.40
C GLY A 121 -1.72 5.61 15.57
N VAL A 122 -2.38 6.22 14.58
CA VAL A 122 -3.81 6.58 14.64
C VAL A 122 -4.69 5.49 14.06
N HIS A 123 -4.20 4.75 13.05
CA HIS A 123 -4.99 3.79 12.30
C HIS A 123 -4.64 2.36 12.72
N PRO A 124 -5.56 1.40 12.58
CA PRO A 124 -5.20 0.00 12.77
C PRO A 124 -4.21 -0.45 11.70
N VAL A 125 -3.36 -1.42 12.06
CA VAL A 125 -2.44 -2.06 11.10
C VAL A 125 -3.26 -2.85 10.09
N ARG A 126 -3.17 -2.46 8.82
CA ARG A 126 -3.85 -3.12 7.69
C ARG A 126 -2.82 -3.74 6.77
N VAL A 127 -2.57 -5.04 6.92
CA VAL A 127 -1.72 -5.80 6.00
C VAL A 127 -2.61 -6.35 4.89
N TYR A 128 -2.48 -5.79 3.68
CA TYR A 128 -3.20 -6.25 2.50
C TYR A 128 -2.61 -7.57 2.01
N ASP A 129 -3.47 -8.54 1.69
CA ASP A 129 -3.08 -9.80 1.04
C ASP A 129 -3.13 -9.63 -0.47
N PRO A 130 -1.99 -9.64 -1.18
CA PRO A 130 -1.95 -9.46 -2.63
C PRO A 130 -2.85 -10.42 -3.40
N ALA A 131 -2.93 -11.68 -2.98
CA ALA A 131 -3.73 -12.69 -3.68
C ALA A 131 -5.22 -12.50 -3.41
N LYS A 132 -5.58 -12.03 -2.21
CA LYS A 132 -6.95 -11.63 -1.91
C LYS A 132 -7.35 -10.42 -2.76
N GLN A 133 -6.48 -9.42 -2.88
CA GLN A 133 -6.72 -8.25 -3.72
C GLN A 133 -6.88 -8.60 -5.20
N ALA A 134 -6.08 -9.53 -5.73
CA ALA A 134 -6.27 -10.07 -7.07
C ALA A 134 -7.67 -10.67 -7.22
N ARG A 135 -8.05 -11.63 -6.37
CA ARG A 135 -9.36 -12.30 -6.48
C ARG A 135 -10.57 -11.37 -6.34
N GLU A 136 -10.50 -10.36 -5.49
CA GLU A 136 -11.63 -9.47 -5.18
C GLU A 136 -11.75 -8.28 -6.15
N HIS A 137 -10.66 -7.88 -6.80
CA HIS A 137 -10.62 -6.64 -7.59
C HIS A 137 -10.13 -6.82 -9.02
N ASP A 138 -9.64 -8.02 -9.38
CA ASP A 138 -9.13 -8.39 -10.69
C ASP A 138 -9.52 -9.85 -10.97
N SER A 139 -10.82 -10.16 -10.89
CA SER A 139 -11.32 -11.54 -10.86
C SER A 139 -11.08 -12.32 -12.15
N ASP A 140 -11.05 -11.63 -13.29
CA ASP A 140 -10.68 -12.17 -14.61
C ASP A 140 -9.18 -11.98 -14.93
N GLY A 141 -8.45 -11.31 -14.03
CA GLY A 141 -7.03 -11.07 -14.16
C GLY A 141 -6.66 -10.02 -15.20
N ALA A 142 -7.60 -9.25 -15.74
CA ALA A 142 -7.34 -8.32 -16.83
C ALA A 142 -6.15 -7.40 -16.53
N PHE A 143 -6.14 -6.79 -15.32
CA PHE A 143 -5.08 -5.87 -14.90
C PHE A 143 -3.74 -6.58 -14.73
N VAL A 144 -3.73 -7.75 -14.08
CA VAL A 144 -2.48 -8.52 -13.91
C VAL A 144 -1.93 -8.97 -15.27
N ARG A 145 -2.77 -9.41 -16.20
CA ARG A 145 -2.30 -9.89 -17.52
C ARG A 145 -1.76 -8.77 -18.39
N GLU A 146 -2.32 -7.57 -18.27
CA GLU A 146 -1.85 -6.38 -18.98
C GLU A 146 -0.42 -6.02 -18.56
N HIS A 147 -0.18 -5.89 -17.26
CA HIS A 147 1.12 -5.44 -16.75
C HIS A 147 2.12 -6.57 -16.46
N VAL A 148 1.66 -7.81 -16.37
CA VAL A 148 2.49 -9.03 -16.20
C VAL A 148 2.17 -10.01 -17.33
N PRO A 149 2.55 -9.67 -18.58
CA PRO A 149 2.15 -10.44 -19.76
C PRO A 149 2.69 -11.87 -19.79
N GLU A 150 3.78 -12.15 -19.07
CA GLU A 150 4.29 -13.52 -18.90
C GLU A 150 3.31 -14.44 -18.16
N LEU A 151 2.36 -13.90 -17.39
CA LEU A 151 1.29 -14.66 -16.73
C LEU A 151 0.00 -14.71 -17.55
N ALA A 152 -0.09 -14.00 -18.69
CA ALA A 152 -1.28 -13.92 -19.53
C ALA A 152 -1.88 -15.27 -19.97
N PRO A 153 -1.09 -16.34 -20.20
CA PRO A 153 -1.64 -17.66 -20.53
C PRO A 153 -2.18 -18.46 -19.34
N LEU A 154 -1.83 -18.11 -18.10
CA LEU A 154 -2.16 -18.92 -16.92
C LEU A 154 -3.66 -18.82 -16.59
N PRO A 155 -4.38 -19.91 -16.24
CA PRO A 155 -5.79 -19.83 -15.86
C PRO A 155 -6.06 -18.90 -14.66
N ASP A 156 -7.22 -18.24 -14.63
CA ASP A 156 -7.60 -17.23 -13.61
C ASP A 156 -7.47 -17.77 -12.18
N GLU A 157 -7.83 -19.03 -11.96
CA GLU A 157 -7.78 -19.69 -10.65
C GLU A 157 -6.36 -19.76 -10.06
N HIS A 158 -5.34 -19.69 -10.91
CA HIS A 158 -3.93 -19.73 -10.53
C HIS A 158 -3.25 -18.37 -10.57
N LEU A 159 -3.86 -17.36 -11.19
CA LEU A 159 -3.23 -16.06 -11.40
C LEU A 159 -2.91 -15.33 -10.08
N ALA A 160 -3.71 -15.53 -9.04
CA ALA A 160 -3.45 -14.91 -7.73
C ALA A 160 -2.25 -15.51 -6.98
N ARG A 161 -1.88 -16.77 -7.28
CA ARG A 161 -0.81 -17.54 -6.64
C ARG A 161 -0.17 -18.50 -7.67
N PRO A 162 0.57 -17.99 -8.67
CA PRO A 162 1.11 -18.80 -9.75
C PRO A 162 2.09 -19.86 -9.24
N GLU A 163 2.76 -19.61 -8.10
CA GLU A 163 3.64 -20.58 -7.43
C GLU A 163 2.94 -21.86 -6.97
N LYS A 164 1.60 -21.83 -6.88
CA LYS A 164 0.76 -22.97 -6.51
C LYS A 164 0.12 -23.66 -7.71
N ALA A 165 0.32 -23.15 -8.93
CA ALA A 165 -0.17 -23.79 -10.14
C ALA A 165 0.50 -25.17 -10.32
N PRO A 166 -0.25 -26.26 -10.55
CA PRO A 166 0.34 -27.56 -10.84
C PRO A 166 1.29 -27.48 -12.04
N LEU A 167 2.37 -28.26 -12.03
CA LEU A 167 3.36 -28.26 -13.13
C LEU A 167 2.72 -28.61 -14.49
N ALA A 168 1.68 -29.45 -14.50
CA ALA A 168 0.94 -29.76 -15.73
C ALA A 168 0.20 -28.53 -16.29
N VAL A 169 -0.40 -27.71 -15.42
CA VAL A 169 -1.08 -26.46 -15.81
C VAL A 169 -0.07 -25.43 -16.30
N GLN A 170 1.06 -25.30 -15.61
CA GLN A 170 2.18 -24.45 -16.05
C GLN A 170 2.68 -24.85 -17.44
N ALA A 171 2.86 -26.15 -17.69
CA ALA A 171 3.28 -26.68 -18.99
C ALA A 171 2.25 -26.44 -20.09
N GLU A 172 0.96 -26.64 -19.80
CA GLU A 172 -0.14 -26.40 -20.75
C GLU A 172 -0.27 -24.91 -21.10
N ALA A 173 -0.13 -24.03 -20.11
CA ALA A 173 -0.13 -22.58 -20.30
C ALA A 173 1.17 -22.06 -20.95
N GLY A 174 2.25 -22.86 -20.95
CA GLY A 174 3.56 -22.41 -21.43
C GLY A 174 4.22 -21.37 -20.52
N VAL A 175 3.96 -21.41 -19.22
CA VAL A 175 4.49 -20.47 -18.21
C VAL A 175 5.23 -21.26 -17.14
N ARG A 176 6.53 -21.01 -16.95
CA ARG A 176 7.35 -21.68 -15.91
C ARG A 176 7.64 -20.72 -14.76
N VAL A 177 6.99 -20.95 -13.63
CA VAL A 177 7.27 -20.19 -12.41
C VAL A 177 8.65 -20.58 -11.86
N GLY A 178 9.47 -19.56 -11.59
CA GLY A 178 10.89 -19.67 -11.28
C GLY A 178 11.82 -19.36 -12.46
N GLU A 179 11.30 -19.33 -13.69
CA GLU A 179 12.07 -18.98 -14.90
C GLU A 179 11.44 -17.81 -15.65
N ASP A 180 10.19 -17.95 -16.09
CA ASP A 180 9.48 -16.95 -16.88
C ASP A 180 8.82 -15.89 -15.97
N TYR A 181 8.39 -16.30 -14.76
CA TYR A 181 7.89 -15.42 -13.70
C TYR A 181 8.49 -15.85 -12.34
N PRO A 182 8.97 -14.94 -11.47
CA PRO A 182 9.70 -15.32 -10.26
C PRO A 182 8.84 -16.02 -9.20
N TYR A 183 9.48 -16.87 -8.40
CA TYR A 183 8.89 -17.31 -7.14
C TYR A 183 8.74 -16.14 -6.15
N PRO A 184 7.76 -16.20 -5.22
CA PRO A 184 7.63 -15.21 -4.16
C PRO A 184 8.94 -14.98 -3.43
N VAL A 185 9.43 -13.74 -3.41
CA VAL A 185 10.72 -13.37 -2.79
C VAL A 185 10.72 -13.55 -1.27
N VAL A 186 9.54 -13.71 -0.66
CA VAL A 186 9.35 -13.99 0.77
C VAL A 186 8.11 -14.86 1.00
N ASP A 187 8.07 -15.55 2.14
CA ASP A 187 6.83 -16.16 2.65
C ASP A 187 5.90 -15.07 3.19
N TYR A 188 4.82 -14.80 2.45
CA TYR A 188 3.86 -13.74 2.82
C TYR A 188 3.20 -13.99 4.18
N GLU A 189 2.76 -15.22 4.49
CA GLU A 189 2.01 -15.48 5.72
C GLU A 189 2.90 -15.27 6.95
N ARG A 190 4.13 -15.79 6.88
CA ARG A 190 5.13 -15.60 7.93
C ARG A 190 5.46 -14.11 8.12
N ARG A 191 5.68 -13.37 7.03
CA ARG A 191 6.03 -11.95 7.08
C ARG A 191 4.86 -11.10 7.61
N ALA A 192 3.65 -11.35 7.13
CA ALA A 192 2.44 -10.66 7.57
C ALA A 192 2.15 -10.93 9.06
N ALA A 193 2.31 -12.17 9.53
CA ALA A 193 2.17 -12.51 10.94
C ALA A 193 3.21 -11.78 11.80
N ALA A 194 4.49 -11.81 11.41
CA ALA A 194 5.57 -11.12 12.12
C ALA A 194 5.35 -9.59 12.17
N ALA A 195 4.83 -9.00 11.09
CA ALA A 195 4.49 -7.58 11.07
C ALA A 195 3.36 -7.26 12.05
N ARG A 196 2.25 -8.02 12.04
CA ARG A 196 1.14 -7.82 12.98
C ARG A 196 1.62 -7.90 14.43
N GLU A 197 2.44 -8.90 14.74
CA GLU A 197 3.01 -9.07 16.08
C GLU A 197 3.92 -7.89 16.47
N ARG A 198 4.81 -7.46 15.56
CA ARG A 198 5.71 -6.32 15.78
C ARG A 198 4.95 -5.05 16.09
N PHE A 199 3.92 -4.72 15.31
CA PHE A 199 3.12 -3.52 15.55
C PHE A 199 2.21 -3.65 16.77
N ALA A 200 1.67 -4.83 17.08
CA ALA A 200 0.90 -5.05 18.30
C ALA A 200 1.73 -4.74 19.55
N ARG A 201 3.00 -5.14 19.59
CA ARG A 201 3.93 -4.80 20.70
C ARG A 201 4.20 -3.30 20.85
N LEU A 202 4.00 -2.52 19.78
CA LEU A 202 4.22 -1.08 19.79
C LEU A 202 2.92 -0.29 20.01
N ASP A 203 1.76 -0.93 19.92
CA ASP A 203 0.46 -0.25 19.85
C ASP A 203 0.17 0.59 21.10
N ASP A 204 0.35 0.02 22.30
CA ASP A 204 0.12 0.74 23.55
C ASP A 204 1.02 1.97 23.69
N ARG A 205 2.31 1.82 23.40
CA ARG A 205 3.29 2.92 23.43
C ARG A 205 2.98 3.96 22.36
N ALA A 206 2.54 3.53 21.18
CA ALA A 206 2.17 4.44 20.10
C ALA A 206 0.93 5.26 20.45
N ARG A 207 -0.06 4.64 21.11
CA ARG A 207 -1.25 5.32 21.65
C ARG A 207 -0.89 6.27 22.79
N GLU A 208 -0.02 5.85 23.71
CA GLU A 208 0.50 6.72 24.76
C GLU A 208 1.20 7.95 24.19
N ALA A 209 2.01 7.80 23.14
CA ALA A 209 2.65 8.93 22.47
C ALA A 209 1.66 9.93 21.84
N LEU A 210 0.44 9.50 21.50
CA LEU A 210 -0.64 10.37 21.01
C LEU A 210 -1.33 11.16 22.13
N SER A 211 -0.99 10.95 23.39
CA SER A 211 -1.43 11.80 24.50
C SER A 211 -0.72 13.17 24.49
N ASP A 212 0.50 13.26 23.93
CA ASP A 212 1.19 14.54 23.72
C ASP A 212 0.46 15.37 22.64
N PRO A 213 -0.07 16.56 22.97
CA PRO A 213 -0.79 17.40 22.01
C PRO A 213 0.02 17.74 20.75
N ARG A 214 1.36 17.81 20.86
CA ARG A 214 2.28 18.12 19.75
C ARG A 214 2.38 16.97 18.76
N VAL A 215 2.19 15.74 19.21
CA VAL A 215 2.14 14.53 18.35
C VAL A 215 0.72 14.35 17.84
N ARG A 216 -0.28 14.45 18.72
CA ARG A 216 -1.70 14.31 18.38
C ARG A 216 -2.10 15.23 17.23
N ARG A 217 -1.75 16.52 17.26
CA ARG A 217 -2.12 17.49 16.21
C ARG A 217 -1.69 17.08 14.79
N ARG A 218 -0.69 16.22 14.67
CA ARG A 218 -0.17 15.73 13.39
C ARG A 218 -1.07 14.61 12.84
N GLY A 219 -1.64 13.78 13.72
CA GLY A 219 -2.54 12.70 13.32
C GLY A 219 -3.77 13.21 12.55
N SER A 220 -4.17 12.50 11.49
CA SER A 220 -5.49 12.69 10.88
C SER A 220 -6.51 11.82 11.60
N PHE A 221 -7.28 12.40 12.52
CA PHE A 221 -8.39 11.70 13.17
C PHE A 221 -9.66 11.90 12.35
N SER A 222 -10.42 10.84 12.11
CA SER A 222 -11.77 11.00 11.58
C SER A 222 -12.66 11.62 12.66
N GLN A 223 -13.25 12.79 12.37
CA GLN A 223 -14.32 13.35 13.19
C GLN A 223 -15.62 12.56 12.95
N ARG A 224 -15.67 11.27 13.27
CA ARG A 224 -16.92 10.50 13.19
C ARG A 224 -17.79 10.59 14.46
N GLY A 225 -17.31 11.29 15.50
CA GLY A 225 -17.98 11.39 16.80
C GLY A 225 -17.91 12.77 17.47
N GLY A 226 -17.78 13.85 16.70
CA GLY A 226 -18.24 15.16 17.18
C GLY A 226 -19.76 15.22 17.01
N ASP A 227 -20.46 15.81 17.98
CA ASP A 227 -21.92 15.95 18.03
C ASP A 227 -22.47 16.40 16.67
N ARG A 228 -22.96 15.47 15.86
CA ARG A 228 -23.62 15.74 14.59
C ARG A 228 -25.08 15.99 14.94
N THR A 229 -25.53 17.24 14.87
CA THR A 229 -26.96 17.54 14.86
C THR A 229 -27.61 16.86 13.65
N GLU A 230 -28.88 16.45 13.76
CA GLU A 230 -29.60 15.69 12.73
C GLU A 230 -29.63 16.35 11.33
N GLU A 231 -29.34 17.65 11.25
CA GLU A 231 -29.19 18.39 9.98
C GLU A 231 -27.89 18.10 9.21
N ASP A 232 -26.86 17.53 9.86
CA ASP A 232 -25.52 17.25 9.29
C ASP A 232 -25.37 15.81 8.76
N ALA A 233 -26.44 15.01 8.80
CA ALA A 233 -26.46 13.65 8.26
C ALA A 233 -26.57 13.67 6.73
N GLY A 234 -25.45 13.97 6.05
CA GLY A 234 -25.30 13.67 4.62
C GLY A 234 -25.42 12.17 4.34
N PRO A 235 -25.78 11.76 3.11
CA PRO A 235 -26.00 10.35 2.77
C PRO A 235 -24.76 9.52 3.09
N GLU A 236 -24.98 8.29 3.58
CA GLU A 236 -23.91 7.34 3.92
C GLU A 236 -22.92 7.23 2.74
N GLU A 237 -21.68 7.67 2.98
CA GLU A 237 -20.61 7.58 1.98
C GLU A 237 -20.29 6.11 1.72
N ASP A 238 -20.54 5.65 0.49
CA ASP A 238 -20.01 4.39 -0.02
C ASP A 238 -18.49 4.36 0.20
N PRO A 239 -17.95 3.40 0.96
CA PRO A 239 -16.50 3.29 1.19
C PRO A 239 -15.69 3.11 -0.10
N ASN A 240 -16.33 2.72 -1.21
CA ASN A 240 -15.73 2.63 -2.55
C ASN A 240 -16.07 3.81 -3.48
N GLY A 241 -16.98 4.72 -3.11
CA GLY A 241 -17.52 5.75 -4.02
C GLY A 241 -16.51 6.81 -4.52
N GLY A 242 -15.24 6.71 -4.14
CA GLY A 242 -14.18 7.59 -4.64
C GLY A 242 -12.92 6.84 -5.12
N GLN A 243 -13.04 5.56 -5.47
CA GLN A 243 -11.94 4.77 -5.99
C GLN A 243 -12.23 4.34 -7.44
N THR A 244 -11.32 4.74 -8.34
CA THR A 244 -11.21 4.29 -9.74
C THR A 244 -11.10 2.76 -9.82
N SER A 245 -11.86 2.13 -10.74
CA SER A 245 -11.81 0.68 -10.99
C SER A 245 -10.45 0.24 -11.53
N LEU A 246 -10.17 -1.06 -11.56
CA LEU A 246 -9.01 -1.57 -12.29
C LEU A 246 -9.22 -1.51 -13.81
N ASP A 247 -10.47 -1.57 -14.27
CA ASP A 247 -10.82 -1.48 -15.70
C ASP A 247 -10.56 -0.09 -16.31
N GLU A 248 -10.16 0.89 -15.48
CA GLU A 248 -9.80 2.24 -15.91
C GLU A 248 -8.28 2.44 -16.05
N PHE A 249 -7.48 1.38 -15.85
CA PHE A 249 -6.04 1.37 -16.09
C PHE A 249 -5.72 1.08 -17.56
#